data_AF-A0A2M8KIY1-F1
#
_entry.id   AF-A0A2M8KIY1-F1
#
_cell.length_a   1.000
_cell.length_b   1.000
_cell.length_c   1.000
_cell.angle_alpha   90.00
_cell.angle_beta   90.00
_cell.angle_gamma   90.00
#
_symmetry.space_group_name_H-M   'P 1'
#
loop_
_entity.id
_entity.type
_entity.pdbx_description
1 polymer ?
#
loop_
_entity_poly.entity_id
_entity_poly.type
_entity_poly.pdbx_seq_one_letter_code
_entity_poly.pdbx_strand_id
1 'polypeptide(L)'
;MDKNKIINIAIIVIFVATAVFFVRFMLSGPEDGWVCQDGQWIKHGQPGESMPAQPCSGETEKIIVQLFYNNRNFGSGFDCQKAAGVRREIENSSQPEKETLRLMLLGPSQAEKDRGYFSNLPADLQVLSLQVKNNLAIIDFNQAPWSKTDSSCRALGAFSQIEETLKQFSSVNQVQILVNGQKF
;
A
#
# COMPACT_ATOMS: atom_id res chain seq x y z
N MET A 1 41.91 -22.26 52.47
CA MET A 1 41.84 -21.60 51.16
C MET A 1 42.80 -20.41 51.19
N ASP A 2 43.74 -20.34 50.26
CA ASP A 2 44.81 -19.33 50.31
C ASP A 2 44.23 -17.91 50.20
N LYS A 3 44.70 -16.98 51.04
CA LYS A 3 44.22 -15.59 51.07
C LYS A 3 44.26 -14.94 49.67
N ASN A 4 45.28 -15.25 48.89
CA ASN A 4 45.44 -14.77 47.51
C ASN A 4 44.41 -15.39 46.54
N LYS A 5 43.98 -16.64 46.76
CA LYS A 5 42.91 -17.26 45.96
C LYS A 5 41.54 -16.64 46.27
N ILE A 6 41.28 -16.34 47.55
CA ILE A 6 40.04 -15.64 47.96
C ILE A 6 39.97 -14.26 47.31
N ILE A 7 41.08 -13.52 47.32
CA ILE A 7 41.19 -12.20 46.70
C ILE A 7 40.96 -12.28 45.18
N ASN A 8 41.60 -13.23 44.49
CA ASN A 8 41.41 -13.38 43.05
C ASN A 8 39.97 -13.75 42.66
N ILE A 9 39.32 -14.64 43.43
CA ILE A 9 37.92 -15.00 43.21
C ILE A 9 37.00 -13.78 43.40
N ALA A 10 37.22 -12.99 44.44
CA ALA A 10 36.43 -11.77 44.69
C ALA A 10 36.58 -10.75 43.55
N ILE A 11 37.80 -10.56 43.02
CA ILE A 11 38.05 -9.67 41.88
C ILE A 11 37.30 -10.13 40.64
N ILE A 12 37.32 -11.42 40.33
CA ILE A 12 36.61 -11.99 39.17
C ILE A 12 35.10 -11.79 39.33
N VAL A 13 34.54 -12.05 40.51
CA VAL A 13 33.10 -11.85 40.77
C VAL A 13 32.70 -10.39 40.59
N ILE A 14 33.49 -9.45 41.11
CA ILE A 14 33.24 -8.01 40.94
C ILE A 14 33.30 -7.63 39.46
N PHE A 15 34.31 -8.11 38.73
CA PHE A 15 34.46 -7.84 37.31
C PHE A 15 33.29 -8.39 36.47
N VAL A 16 32.81 -9.58 36.79
CA VAL A 16 31.64 -10.17 36.13
C VAL A 16 30.38 -9.38 36.48
N ALA A 17 30.20 -8.97 37.74
CA ALA A 17 29.05 -8.18 38.16
C ALA A 17 29.02 -6.80 37.49
N THR A 18 30.18 -6.13 37.39
CA THR A 18 30.28 -4.83 36.69
C THR A 18 30.06 -4.98 35.19
N ALA A 19 30.58 -6.04 34.56
CA ALA A 19 30.34 -6.32 33.14
C ALA A 19 28.85 -6.55 32.86
N VAL A 20 28.15 -7.34 33.69
CA VAL A 20 26.70 -7.56 33.56
C VAL A 20 25.91 -6.26 33.74
N PHE A 21 26.30 -5.42 34.71
CA PHE A 21 25.66 -4.12 34.92
C PHE A 21 25.87 -3.18 33.73
N PHE A 22 27.09 -3.15 33.17
CA PHE A 22 27.43 -2.34 32.00
C PHE A 22 26.69 -2.81 30.74
N VAL A 23 26.57 -4.13 30.52
CA VAL A 23 25.80 -4.70 29.41
C VAL A 23 24.32 -4.36 29.55
N ARG A 24 23.75 -4.44 30.76
CA ARG A 24 22.36 -4.06 31.00
C ARG A 24 22.12 -2.57 30.74
N PHE A 25 23.08 -1.71 31.11
CA PHE A 25 23.02 -0.27 30.88
C PHE A 25 23.18 0.09 29.39
N MET A 26 24.01 -0.63 28.64
CA MET A 26 24.18 -0.43 27.19
C MET A 26 23.02 -0.99 26.35
N LEU A 27 22.35 -2.05 26.80
CA LEU A 27 21.25 -2.68 26.08
C LEU A 27 19.86 -2.16 26.50
N SER A 28 19.71 -1.60 27.70
CA SER A 28 18.47 -0.94 28.11
C SER A 28 18.50 0.48 27.57
N GLY A 29 17.60 0.81 26.65
CA GLY A 29 17.42 2.17 26.16
C GLY A 29 17.07 3.16 27.30
N PRO A 30 16.93 4.45 26.98
CA PRO A 30 16.62 5.48 27.97
C PRO A 30 15.37 5.11 28.78
N GLU A 31 15.52 5.17 30.11
CA GLU A 31 14.50 4.76 31.08
C GLU A 31 13.29 5.72 31.12
N ASP A 32 13.51 7.00 30.81
CA ASP A 32 12.50 8.04 30.81
C ASP A 32 12.20 8.49 29.37
N GLY A 33 11.15 7.92 28.77
CA GLY A 33 10.82 8.18 27.36
C GLY A 33 9.45 7.64 26.94
N TRP A 34 9.02 8.04 25.75
CA TRP A 34 7.84 7.47 25.09
C TRP A 34 8.25 6.18 24.38
N VAL A 35 7.64 5.06 24.75
CA VAL A 35 7.91 3.75 24.17
C VAL A 35 6.73 3.36 23.29
N CYS A 36 7.02 2.92 22.06
CA CYS A 36 5.98 2.41 21.18
C CYS A 36 5.66 0.97 21.52
N GLN A 37 4.41 0.69 21.90
CA GLN A 37 3.92 -0.66 22.13
C GLN A 37 2.50 -0.76 21.56
N ASP A 38 2.27 -1.76 20.70
CA ASP A 38 0.98 -2.01 20.03
C ASP A 38 0.41 -0.77 19.30
N GLY A 39 1.30 0.02 18.68
CA GLY A 39 0.93 1.24 17.93
C GLY A 39 0.56 2.43 18.79
N GLN A 40 0.70 2.33 20.12
CA GLN A 40 0.44 3.40 21.06
C GLN A 40 1.72 3.86 21.75
N TRP A 41 1.83 5.18 21.93
CA TRP A 41 2.85 5.75 22.80
C TRP A 41 2.52 5.44 24.25
N ILE A 42 3.26 4.52 24.85
CA ILE A 42 3.18 4.23 26.26
C ILE A 42 4.21 5.09 26.99
N LYS A 43 3.74 5.79 28.01
CA LYS A 43 4.60 6.60 28.88
C LYS A 43 5.49 5.67 29.72
N HIS A 44 6.81 5.76 29.56
CA HIS A 44 7.77 5.07 30.40
C HIS A 44 8.55 6.11 31.22
N GLY A 45 8.49 5.98 32.55
CA GLY A 45 9.11 6.93 33.48
C GLY A 45 8.49 8.34 33.43
N GLN A 46 9.34 9.38 33.40
CA GLN A 46 8.93 10.78 33.29
C GLN A 46 9.57 11.47 32.07
N PRO A 47 8.98 11.31 30.87
CA PRO A 47 9.48 11.97 29.66
C PRO A 47 9.53 13.49 29.83
N GLY A 48 10.68 14.10 29.52
CA GLY A 48 10.84 15.55 29.50
C GLY A 48 10.16 16.23 28.30
N GLU A 49 9.95 15.47 27.23
CA GLU A 49 9.28 15.91 26.01
C GLU A 49 7.79 15.54 26.02
N SER A 50 6.96 16.34 25.34
CA SER A 50 5.56 15.99 25.13
C SER A 50 5.43 14.74 24.24
N MET A 51 4.29 14.05 24.35
CA MET A 51 4.01 12.87 23.53
C MET A 51 4.10 13.22 22.04
N PRO A 52 4.78 12.42 21.20
CA PRO A 52 4.83 12.67 19.77
C PRO A 52 3.42 12.66 19.16
N ALA A 53 3.15 13.60 18.25
CA ALA A 53 1.85 13.73 17.60
C ALA A 53 1.62 12.68 16.50
N GLN A 54 2.67 12.07 15.99
CA GLN A 54 2.59 11.04 14.97
C GLN A 54 2.41 9.65 15.62
N PRO A 55 1.58 8.76 15.03
CA PRO A 55 1.43 7.39 15.51
C PRO A 55 2.77 6.66 15.46
N CYS A 56 3.00 5.79 16.46
CA CYS A 56 4.30 5.19 16.69
C CYS A 56 4.54 3.90 15.90
N SER A 57 3.47 3.17 15.55
CA SER A 57 3.54 2.07 14.59
C SER A 57 3.46 2.65 13.18
N GLY A 58 4.32 2.16 12.29
CA GLY A 58 4.17 2.38 10.84
C GLY A 58 2.95 1.68 10.23
N GLU A 59 1.91 1.43 11.03
CA GLU A 59 0.63 0.92 10.55
C GLU A 59 -0.14 2.09 9.96
N THR A 60 -0.05 2.21 8.64
CA THR A 60 -0.89 3.14 7.89
C THR A 60 -2.34 2.71 8.05
N GLU A 61 -3.22 3.68 8.32
CA GLU A 61 -4.67 3.45 8.27
C GLU A 61 -5.01 2.85 6.91
N LYS A 62 -5.93 1.89 6.85
CA LYS A 62 -6.31 1.25 5.59
C LYS A 62 -7.70 1.65 5.16
N ILE A 63 -7.88 1.78 3.85
CA ILE A 63 -9.16 2.09 3.23
C ILE A 63 -9.59 0.97 2.28
N ILE A 64 -10.90 0.82 2.12
CA ILE A 64 -11.47 -0.11 1.16
C ILE A 64 -11.73 0.63 -0.16
N VAL A 65 -11.18 0.09 -1.24
CA VAL A 65 -11.40 0.55 -2.61
C VAL A 65 -12.08 -0.54 -3.43
N GLN A 66 -12.71 -0.15 -4.53
CA GLN A 66 -13.30 -1.06 -5.50
C GLN A 66 -12.46 -1.11 -6.77
N LEU A 67 -12.09 -2.30 -7.23
CA LEU A 67 -11.51 -2.54 -8.55
C LEU A 67 -12.63 -3.05 -9.46
N PHE A 68 -12.86 -2.39 -10.58
CA PHE A 68 -13.93 -2.78 -11.51
C PHE A 68 -13.37 -3.68 -12.59
N TYR A 69 -13.96 -4.87 -12.72
CA TYR A 69 -13.64 -5.83 -13.78
C TYR A 69 -14.91 -6.27 -14.50
N ASN A 70 -14.80 -6.65 -15.77
CA ASN A 70 -15.93 -7.27 -16.46
C ASN A 70 -16.21 -8.62 -15.82
N ASN A 71 -17.48 -9.04 -15.81
CA ASN A 71 -17.88 -10.31 -15.21
C ASN A 71 -18.85 -11.04 -16.14
N ARG A 72 -18.59 -12.32 -16.43
CA ARG A 72 -19.39 -13.14 -17.36
C ARG A 72 -20.84 -13.32 -16.92
N ASN A 73 -21.11 -13.17 -15.63
CA ASN A 73 -22.43 -13.31 -15.02
C ASN A 73 -23.13 -11.95 -14.83
N PHE A 74 -22.51 -10.84 -15.25
CA PHE A 74 -23.00 -9.49 -15.01
C PHE A 74 -23.02 -8.66 -16.30
N GLY A 75 -24.22 -8.32 -16.76
CA GLY A 75 -24.45 -7.56 -17.99
C GLY A 75 -25.21 -8.37 -19.04
N SER A 76 -25.74 -7.67 -20.05
CA SER A 76 -26.27 -8.33 -21.24
C SER A 76 -25.10 -8.66 -22.17
N GLY A 77 -25.13 -9.77 -22.90
CA GLY A 77 -24.01 -10.23 -23.75
C GLY A 77 -23.48 -9.24 -24.81
N PHE A 78 -24.16 -8.12 -25.01
CA PHE A 78 -23.80 -7.04 -25.93
C PHE A 78 -23.21 -5.79 -25.27
N ASP A 79 -23.22 -5.69 -23.94
CA ASP A 79 -22.76 -4.50 -23.21
C ASP A 79 -21.37 -4.72 -22.61
N CYS A 80 -20.36 -4.46 -23.44
CA CYS A 80 -18.96 -4.67 -23.10
C CYS A 80 -18.42 -3.66 -22.06
N GLN A 81 -19.19 -2.60 -21.78
CA GLN A 81 -18.83 -1.56 -20.81
C GLN A 81 -19.30 -1.89 -19.39
N LYS A 82 -20.07 -2.96 -19.17
CA LYS A 82 -20.45 -3.35 -17.80
C LYS A 82 -19.31 -4.01 -17.04
N ALA A 83 -18.88 -3.34 -15.98
CA ALA A 83 -17.95 -3.84 -14.99
C ALA A 83 -18.62 -3.96 -13.61
N ALA A 84 -18.15 -4.90 -12.81
CA ALA A 84 -18.57 -5.12 -11.44
C ALA A 84 -17.38 -4.91 -10.49
N GLY A 85 -17.62 -4.23 -9.38
CA GLY A 85 -16.61 -3.93 -8.38
C GLY A 85 -16.23 -5.16 -7.54
N VAL A 86 -14.94 -5.32 -7.28
CA VAL A 86 -14.39 -6.19 -6.23
C VAL A 86 -13.67 -5.34 -5.20
N ARG A 87 -13.84 -5.66 -3.91
CA ARG A 87 -13.24 -4.87 -2.83
C ARG A 87 -11.77 -5.24 -2.62
N ARG A 88 -10.95 -4.22 -2.36
CA ARG A 88 -9.55 -4.32 -1.96
C ARG A 88 -9.30 -3.40 -0.77
N GLU A 89 -8.33 -3.80 0.03
CA GLU A 89 -7.80 -2.99 1.10
C GLU A 89 -6.46 -2.41 0.64
N ILE A 90 -6.29 -1.09 0.81
CA ILE A 90 -5.06 -0.38 0.50
C ILE A 90 -4.68 0.52 1.66
N GLU A 91 -3.40 0.85 1.75
CA GLU A 91 -2.92 1.85 2.70
C GLU A 91 -3.49 3.24 2.33
N ASN A 92 -3.99 3.94 3.34
CA ASN A 92 -4.41 5.32 3.24
C ASN A 92 -3.17 6.17 2.97
N SER A 93 -3.10 6.73 1.78
CA SER A 93 -1.94 7.47 1.30
C SER A 93 -2.36 8.79 0.67
N SER A 94 -1.39 9.63 0.32
CA SER A 94 -1.66 10.90 -0.37
C SER A 94 -2.10 10.75 -1.83
N GLN A 95 -1.96 9.55 -2.42
CA GLN A 95 -2.31 9.26 -3.81
C GLN A 95 -3.01 7.89 -3.93
N PRO A 96 -4.18 7.71 -3.28
CA PRO A 96 -4.88 6.42 -3.27
C PRO A 96 -5.33 5.98 -4.67
N GLU A 97 -5.55 6.91 -5.60
CA GLU A 97 -5.90 6.64 -7.00
C GLU A 97 -4.78 5.89 -7.72
N LYS A 98 -3.53 6.30 -7.45
CA LYS A 98 -2.34 5.71 -8.05
C LYS A 98 -2.12 4.28 -7.60
N GLU A 99 -2.31 4.03 -6.31
CA GLU A 99 -2.16 2.70 -5.74
C GLU A 99 -3.27 1.76 -6.22
N THR A 100 -4.51 2.26 -6.24
CA THR A 100 -5.67 1.53 -6.75
C THR A 100 -5.50 1.14 -8.21
N LEU A 101 -5.01 2.06 -9.06
CA LEU A 101 -4.75 1.75 -10.47
C LEU A 101 -3.66 0.69 -10.63
N ARG A 102 -2.58 0.75 -9.85
CA ARG A 102 -1.54 -0.29 -9.88
C ARG A 102 -2.07 -1.65 -9.49
N LEU A 103 -2.87 -1.73 -8.44
CA LEU A 103 -3.52 -2.98 -8.04
C LEU A 103 -4.46 -3.50 -9.11
N MET A 104 -5.20 -2.61 -9.78
CA MET A 104 -6.08 -2.98 -10.89
C MET A 104 -5.32 -3.69 -12.02
N LEU A 105 -4.13 -3.20 -12.38
CA LEU A 105 -3.28 -3.76 -13.43
C LEU A 105 -2.76 -5.17 -13.14
N LEU A 106 -2.67 -5.57 -11.86
CA LEU A 106 -2.37 -6.95 -11.48
C LEU A 106 -3.48 -7.93 -11.91
N GLY A 107 -4.69 -7.40 -12.15
CA GLY A 107 -5.85 -8.16 -12.56
C GLY A 107 -6.57 -8.87 -11.40
N PRO A 108 -7.68 -9.57 -11.72
CA PRO A 108 -8.44 -10.30 -10.71
C PRO A 108 -7.64 -11.48 -10.13
N SER A 109 -7.86 -11.74 -8.84
CA SER A 109 -7.37 -12.92 -8.15
C SER A 109 -7.98 -14.21 -8.71
N GLN A 110 -7.41 -15.36 -8.39
CA GLN A 110 -7.95 -16.65 -8.84
C GLN A 110 -9.39 -16.86 -8.37
N ALA A 111 -9.69 -16.57 -7.10
CA ALA A 111 -11.04 -16.68 -6.56
C ALA A 111 -12.06 -15.74 -7.24
N GLU A 112 -11.62 -14.62 -7.81
CA GLU A 112 -12.49 -13.74 -8.61
C GLU A 112 -12.68 -14.26 -10.02
N LYS A 113 -11.63 -14.81 -10.64
CA LYS A 113 -11.75 -15.50 -11.93
C LYS A 113 -12.74 -16.66 -11.85
N ASP A 114 -12.70 -17.43 -10.76
CA ASP A 114 -13.63 -18.53 -10.50
C ASP A 114 -15.10 -18.04 -10.34
N ARG A 115 -15.28 -16.78 -9.92
CA ARG A 115 -16.59 -16.09 -9.86
C ARG A 115 -16.97 -15.36 -11.16
N GLY A 116 -16.20 -15.57 -12.23
CA GLY A 116 -16.48 -15.03 -13.56
C GLY A 116 -15.91 -13.65 -13.86
N TYR A 117 -15.11 -13.06 -12.96
CA TYR A 117 -14.44 -11.79 -13.23
C TYR A 117 -13.25 -11.97 -14.18
N PHE A 118 -13.08 -11.04 -15.11
CA PHE A 118 -11.94 -11.02 -16.02
C PHE A 118 -11.51 -9.59 -16.36
N SER A 119 -10.21 -9.42 -16.58
CA SER A 119 -9.64 -8.15 -17.04
C SER A 119 -9.68 -8.09 -18.56
N ASN A 120 -10.05 -6.93 -19.12
CA ASN A 120 -9.88 -6.64 -20.54
C ASN A 120 -8.56 -5.89 -20.80
N LEU A 121 -7.80 -5.60 -19.74
CA LEU A 121 -6.49 -4.97 -19.84
C LEU A 121 -5.46 -5.93 -20.46
N PRO A 122 -4.60 -5.46 -21.37
CA PRO A 122 -3.46 -6.18 -21.88
C PRO A 122 -2.50 -6.53 -20.74
N ALA A 123 -1.88 -7.71 -20.85
CA ALA A 123 -0.96 -8.19 -19.84
C ALA A 123 0.33 -7.34 -19.74
N ASP A 124 0.70 -6.65 -20.83
CA ASP A 124 1.88 -5.81 -20.95
C ASP A 124 1.59 -4.31 -20.75
N LEU A 125 0.36 -3.95 -20.34
CA LEU A 125 -0.03 -2.59 -20.08
C LEU A 125 0.72 -2.01 -18.87
N GLN A 126 1.37 -0.87 -19.05
CA GLN A 126 2.15 -0.19 -18.01
C GLN A 126 1.73 1.27 -17.91
N VAL A 127 1.58 1.77 -16.68
CA VAL A 127 1.36 3.20 -16.41
C VAL A 127 2.72 3.91 -16.44
N LEU A 128 2.92 4.75 -17.46
CA LEU A 128 4.06 5.65 -17.57
C LEU A 128 3.90 6.86 -16.64
N SER A 129 2.69 7.42 -16.59
CA SER A 129 2.37 8.50 -15.66
C SER A 129 0.90 8.53 -15.26
N LEU A 130 0.62 9.06 -14.07
CA LEU A 130 -0.72 9.37 -13.58
C LEU A 130 -0.67 10.73 -12.90
N GLN A 131 -1.53 11.65 -13.33
CA GLN A 131 -1.68 12.97 -12.72
C GLN A 131 -3.16 13.27 -12.50
N VAL A 132 -3.51 13.71 -11.30
CA VAL A 132 -4.87 14.15 -10.97
C VAL A 132 -4.83 15.66 -10.75
N LYS A 133 -5.55 16.41 -11.59
CA LYS A 133 -5.64 17.87 -11.48
C LYS A 133 -7.00 18.34 -11.96
N ASN A 134 -7.62 19.27 -11.22
CA ASN A 134 -8.94 19.83 -11.57
C ASN A 134 -10.01 18.75 -11.80
N ASN A 135 -10.05 17.73 -10.95
CA ASN A 135 -10.94 16.57 -11.06
C ASN A 135 -10.79 15.73 -12.35
N LEU A 136 -9.66 15.88 -13.07
CA LEU A 136 -9.30 15.09 -14.24
C LEU A 136 -8.09 14.21 -13.92
N ALA A 137 -8.24 12.90 -14.03
CA ALA A 137 -7.15 11.94 -14.01
C ALA A 137 -6.59 11.76 -15.42
N ILE A 138 -5.35 12.21 -15.65
CA ILE A 138 -4.62 12.01 -16.90
C ILE A 138 -3.67 10.83 -16.70
N ILE A 139 -3.88 9.76 -17.46
CA ILE A 139 -3.10 8.53 -17.38
C ILE A 139 -2.37 8.34 -18.70
N ASP A 140 -1.05 8.18 -18.65
CA ASP A 140 -0.25 7.82 -19.80
C ASP A 140 0.17 6.37 -19.69
N PHE A 141 -0.20 5.57 -20.68
CA PHE A 141 0.20 4.18 -20.77
C PHE A 141 1.28 3.98 -21.85
N ASN A 142 2.01 2.88 -21.74
CA ASN A 142 2.85 2.41 -22.83
C ASN A 142 2.01 2.02 -24.07
N GLN A 143 2.68 1.79 -25.18
CA GLN A 143 2.08 1.19 -26.38
C GLN A 143 1.79 -0.30 -26.15
N ALA A 144 0.79 -0.58 -25.31
CA ALA A 144 0.10 -1.86 -25.22
C ALA A 144 -0.72 -2.11 -26.52
N PRO A 145 -1.26 -3.31 -26.78
CA PRO A 145 -2.02 -3.63 -28.00
C PRO A 145 -3.42 -2.99 -28.05
N TRP A 146 -3.52 -1.71 -27.69
CA TRP A 146 -4.71 -0.87 -27.83
C TRP A 146 -4.50 0.09 -28.99
N SER A 147 -5.36 0.02 -30.00
CA SER A 147 -5.39 1.02 -31.07
C SER A 147 -6.46 2.07 -30.78
N LYS A 148 -6.21 3.35 -31.08
CA LYS A 148 -7.21 4.44 -31.00
C LYS A 148 -8.46 4.17 -31.84
N THR A 149 -8.35 3.28 -32.81
CA THR A 149 -9.45 2.83 -33.68
C THR A 149 -10.08 1.50 -33.24
N ASP A 150 -9.66 0.96 -32.09
CA ASP A 150 -10.14 -0.31 -31.58
C ASP A 150 -11.54 -0.13 -30.97
N SER A 151 -12.57 -0.33 -31.80
CA SER A 151 -13.97 -0.42 -31.37
C SER A 151 -14.31 -1.82 -30.83
N SER A 152 -13.33 -2.67 -30.58
CA SER A 152 -13.59 -3.98 -30.00
C SER A 152 -14.14 -3.85 -28.59
N CYS A 153 -14.97 -4.82 -28.23
CA CYS A 153 -15.46 -5.00 -26.87
C CYS A 153 -14.34 -5.08 -25.83
N ARG A 154 -13.14 -5.50 -26.21
CA ARG A 154 -11.99 -5.54 -25.31
C ARG A 154 -11.53 -4.13 -24.96
N ALA A 155 -11.37 -3.25 -25.93
CA ALA A 155 -10.95 -1.86 -25.68
C ALA A 155 -12.00 -1.09 -24.88
N LEU A 156 -13.28 -1.17 -25.28
CA LEU A 156 -14.38 -0.53 -24.54
C LEU A 156 -14.50 -1.04 -23.11
N GLY A 157 -14.34 -2.35 -22.90
CA GLY A 157 -14.34 -2.94 -21.57
C GLY A 157 -13.16 -2.48 -20.73
N ALA A 158 -11.95 -2.44 -21.31
CA ALA A 158 -10.76 -1.94 -20.62
C ALA A 158 -10.91 -0.48 -20.17
N PHE A 159 -11.46 0.39 -21.01
CA PHE A 159 -11.70 1.79 -20.65
C PHE A 159 -12.72 1.93 -19.54
N SER A 160 -13.85 1.21 -19.63
CA SER A 160 -14.84 1.19 -18.55
C SER A 160 -14.22 0.73 -17.22
N GLN A 161 -13.42 -0.33 -17.23
CA GLN A 161 -12.74 -0.80 -16.01
C GLN A 161 -11.88 0.30 -15.37
N ILE A 162 -11.11 1.04 -16.17
CA ILE A 162 -10.23 2.11 -15.68
C ILE A 162 -11.07 3.28 -15.17
N GLU A 163 -12.06 3.70 -15.94
CA GLU A 163 -12.91 4.84 -15.60
C GLU A 163 -13.69 4.61 -14.31
N GLU A 164 -14.40 3.49 -14.18
CA GLU A 164 -15.19 3.15 -13.00
C GLU A 164 -14.31 3.01 -11.75
N THR A 165 -13.13 2.40 -11.91
CA THR A 165 -12.16 2.27 -10.81
C THR A 165 -11.64 3.61 -10.34
N LEU A 166 -11.42 4.59 -11.21
CA LEU A 166 -10.88 5.89 -10.79
C LEU A 166 -11.96 6.87 -10.35
N LYS A 167 -13.15 6.84 -10.97
CA LYS A 167 -14.28 7.72 -10.63
C LYS A 167 -14.88 7.45 -9.24
N GLN A 168 -14.46 6.38 -8.56
CA GLN A 168 -14.81 6.16 -7.16
C GLN A 168 -14.22 7.24 -6.23
N PHE A 169 -13.12 7.89 -6.64
CA PHE A 169 -12.47 8.93 -5.85
C PHE A 169 -13.08 10.30 -6.16
N SER A 170 -13.45 11.06 -5.13
CA SER A 170 -14.04 12.40 -5.30
C SER A 170 -13.11 13.42 -5.97
N SER A 171 -11.81 13.14 -5.97
CA SER A 171 -10.76 13.85 -6.70
C SER A 171 -10.79 13.59 -8.21
N VAL A 172 -11.62 12.66 -8.71
CA VAL A 172 -11.66 12.24 -10.12
C VAL A 172 -13.10 12.18 -10.63
N ASN A 173 -13.48 13.16 -11.46
CA ASN A 173 -14.76 13.17 -12.16
C ASN A 173 -14.62 12.69 -13.61
N GLN A 174 -13.43 12.88 -14.19
CA GLN A 174 -13.12 12.57 -15.58
C GLN A 174 -11.79 11.85 -15.67
N VAL A 175 -11.65 10.99 -16.67
CA VAL A 175 -10.41 10.28 -16.99
C VAL A 175 -10.02 10.60 -18.42
N GLN A 176 -8.75 10.90 -18.64
CA GLN A 176 -8.16 11.07 -19.97
C GLN A 176 -7.00 10.09 -20.12
N ILE A 177 -7.06 9.29 -21.17
CA ILE A 177 -6.03 8.29 -21.47
C ILE A 177 -5.12 8.82 -22.57
N LEU A 178 -3.82 8.68 -22.34
CA LEU A 178 -2.74 8.89 -23.29
C LEU A 178 -2.04 7.55 -23.55
N VAL A 179 -1.51 7.40 -24.76
CA VAL A 179 -0.60 6.31 -25.12
C VAL A 179 0.67 6.93 -25.68
N ASN A 180 1.79 6.68 -25.01
CA ASN A 180 3.07 7.32 -25.28
C ASN A 180 2.94 8.86 -25.43
N GLY A 181 2.23 9.50 -24.50
CA GLY A 181 2.01 10.94 -24.45
C GLY A 181 1.00 11.49 -25.46
N GLN A 182 0.43 10.65 -26.34
CA GLN A 182 -0.59 11.08 -27.29
C GLN A 182 -1.99 10.75 -26.79
N LYS A 183 -2.91 11.71 -26.87
CA LYS A 183 -4.32 11.50 -26.51
C LYS A 183 -4.91 10.34 -27.29
N PHE A 184 -5.44 9.35 -26.57
CA PHE A 184 -6.09 8.18 -27.14
C PHE A 184 -7.44 8.57 -27.77
#